data_AF-A0A1E5GPS8-F1
#
_entry.id   AF-A0A1E5GPS8-F1
#
_cell.length_a   1.000
_cell.length_b   1.000
_cell.length_c   1.000
_cell.angle_alpha   90.00
_cell.angle_beta   90.00
_cell.angle_gamma   90.00
#
_symmetry.space_group_name_H-M   'P 1'
#
loop_
_entity.id
_entity.type
_entity.pdbx_description
1 polymer ?
#
loop_
_entity_poly.entity_id
_entity_poly.type
_entity_poly.pdbx_seq_one_letter_code
_entity_poly.pdbx_strand_id
1 'polypeptide(L)'
;MGKKVIKLDFDDVVIANEDGSTTRALYEWFNFKPEIGDFVDVFEDGDELIIHKTEKTASATENLQDKININIVNENNNTQSVGGYVQHGRVVNKWVYFILAFFLGWIGAHKFYSGFTGKGIMYLVFSWTAIPGIIAFFTSIITLLKPADQNGNIVVTS
;
A
#
# COMPACT_ATOMS: atom_id res chain seq x y z
N MET A 1 -36.87 -22.67 -6.91
CA MET A 1 -36.03 -23.36 -7.94
C MET A 1 -36.18 -22.56 -9.22
N GLY A 2 -35.26 -21.66 -9.57
CA GLY A 2 -35.52 -20.59 -10.56
C GLY A 2 -36.13 -21.01 -11.91
N LYS A 3 -36.87 -20.08 -12.53
CA LYS A 3 -37.49 -20.26 -13.85
C LYS A 3 -36.40 -20.47 -14.91
N LYS A 4 -36.71 -21.20 -15.99
CA LYS A 4 -35.69 -21.63 -16.96
C LYS A 4 -36.17 -21.47 -18.39
N VAL A 5 -35.30 -20.99 -19.28
CA VAL A 5 -35.53 -20.99 -20.73
C VAL A 5 -35.47 -22.42 -21.26
N ILE A 6 -36.59 -22.89 -21.83
CA ILE A 6 -36.72 -24.27 -22.32
C ILE A 6 -36.80 -24.34 -23.85
N LYS A 7 -37.17 -23.25 -24.52
CA LYS A 7 -37.29 -23.20 -25.97
C LYS A 7 -37.11 -21.77 -26.49
N LEU A 8 -36.49 -21.66 -27.67
CA LEU A 8 -36.39 -20.43 -28.45
C LEU A 8 -37.16 -20.65 -29.75
N ASP A 9 -38.20 -19.85 -29.99
CA ASP A 9 -38.92 -19.77 -31.25
C ASP A 9 -38.43 -18.53 -32.04
N PHE A 10 -38.96 -18.28 -33.25
CA PHE A 10 -38.50 -17.17 -34.08
C PHE A 10 -38.82 -15.80 -33.48
N ASP A 11 -40.00 -15.65 -32.87
CA ASP A 11 -40.50 -14.37 -32.37
C ASP A 11 -40.49 -14.29 -30.83
N ASP A 12 -40.50 -15.43 -30.14
CA ASP A 12 -40.62 -15.49 -28.68
C ASP A 12 -39.70 -16.53 -28.01
N VAL A 13 -39.49 -16.32 -26.72
CA VAL A 13 -38.70 -17.14 -25.80
C VAL A 13 -39.66 -17.78 -24.80
N VAL A 14 -39.58 -19.11 -24.67
CA VAL A 14 -40.44 -19.88 -23.77
C VAL A 14 -39.70 -20.21 -22.48
N ILE A 15 -40.23 -19.68 -21.38
CA ILE A 15 -39.69 -19.84 -20.03
C ILE A 15 -40.62 -20.78 -19.26
N ALA A 16 -40.08 -21.81 -18.63
CA ALA A 16 -40.80 -22.68 -17.71
C ALA A 16 -40.83 -22.09 -16.30
N ASN A 17 -42.02 -21.99 -15.72
CA ASN A 17 -42.24 -21.60 -14.33
C ASN A 17 -42.12 -22.81 -13.39
N GLU A 18 -41.98 -22.54 -12.09
CA GLU A 18 -41.90 -23.60 -11.07
C GLU A 18 -43.17 -24.45 -10.98
N ASP A 19 -44.33 -23.87 -11.32
CA ASP A 19 -45.64 -24.54 -11.27
C ASP A 19 -45.91 -25.44 -12.49
N GLY A 20 -44.93 -25.59 -13.39
CA GLY A 20 -45.06 -26.35 -14.64
C GLY A 20 -45.77 -25.61 -15.77
N SER A 21 -46.22 -24.38 -15.56
CA SER A 21 -46.71 -23.49 -16.61
C SER A 21 -45.56 -22.89 -17.42
N THR A 22 -45.85 -22.34 -18.60
CA THR A 22 -44.87 -21.67 -19.46
C THR A 22 -45.24 -20.23 -19.73
N THR A 23 -44.30 -19.30 -19.58
CA THR A 23 -44.43 -17.89 -19.94
C THR A 23 -43.73 -17.63 -21.28
N ARG A 24 -44.40 -16.91 -22.18
CA ARG A 24 -43.82 -16.44 -23.45
C ARG A 24 -43.34 -15.01 -23.29
N ALA A 25 -42.10 -14.76 -23.65
CA ALA A 25 -41.47 -13.45 -23.59
C ALA A 25 -40.89 -13.06 -24.94
N LEU A 26 -41.01 -11.80 -25.32
CA LEU A 26 -40.38 -11.29 -26.54
C LEU A 26 -38.87 -11.14 -26.33
N TYR A 27 -38.08 -11.31 -27.39
CA TYR A 27 -36.63 -11.10 -27.34
C TYR A 27 -36.24 -9.69 -26.84
N GLU A 28 -37.09 -8.69 -27.08
CA GLU A 28 -36.87 -7.29 -26.66
C GLU A 28 -36.91 -7.09 -25.14
N TRP A 29 -37.53 -8.00 -24.39
CA TRP A 29 -37.61 -7.93 -22.92
C TRP A 29 -36.33 -8.40 -22.22
N PHE A 30 -35.38 -8.95 -22.98
CA PHE A 30 -34.12 -9.44 -22.46
C PHE A 30 -33.03 -8.40 -22.72
N ASN A 31 -32.33 -7.98 -21.66
CA ASN A 31 -31.10 -7.19 -21.78
C ASN A 31 -29.87 -8.06 -22.17
N PHE A 32 -30.10 -9.29 -22.63
CA PHE A 32 -29.08 -10.24 -23.03
C PHE A 32 -29.64 -11.14 -24.13
N LYS A 33 -28.78 -11.87 -24.83
CA LYS A 33 -29.22 -12.86 -25.81
C LYS A 33 -29.64 -14.15 -25.09
N PRO A 34 -30.94 -14.53 -25.11
CA PRO A 34 -31.41 -15.69 -24.36
C PRO A 34 -30.96 -17.00 -25.01
N GLU A 35 -30.53 -17.97 -24.20
CA GLU A 35 -30.14 -19.31 -24.64
C GLU A 35 -30.98 -20.40 -23.95
N ILE A 36 -31.23 -21.51 -24.66
CA ILE A 36 -31.90 -22.68 -24.08
C ILE A 36 -31.04 -23.20 -22.93
N GLY A 37 -31.58 -23.22 -21.72
CA GLY A 37 -30.81 -23.60 -20.54
C GLY A 37 -30.64 -22.48 -19.52
N ASP A 38 -30.76 -21.22 -19.93
CA ASP A 38 -30.58 -20.08 -19.06
C ASP A 38 -31.62 -20.07 -17.93
N PHE A 39 -31.15 -19.85 -16.71
CA PHE A 39 -32.04 -19.57 -15.58
C PHE A 39 -32.35 -18.08 -15.58
N VAL A 40 -33.61 -17.74 -15.33
CA VAL A 40 -34.10 -16.37 -15.38
C VAL A 40 -35.09 -16.15 -14.24
N ASP A 41 -35.11 -14.93 -13.73
CA ASP A 41 -36.17 -14.46 -12.86
C ASP A 41 -37.10 -13.58 -13.68
N VAL A 42 -38.40 -13.84 -13.57
CA VAL A 42 -39.46 -13.11 -14.30
C VAL A 42 -40.34 -12.45 -13.27
N PHE A 43 -40.39 -11.11 -13.30
CA PHE A 43 -41.18 -10.26 -12.44
C PHE A 43 -42.29 -9.58 -13.26
N GLU A 44 -43.49 -9.51 -12.70
CA GLU A 44 -44.62 -8.81 -13.30
C GLU A 44 -44.62 -7.36 -12.79
N ASP A 45 -44.54 -6.38 -13.70
CA ASP A 45 -44.62 -4.95 -13.39
C ASP A 45 -45.74 -4.31 -14.22
N GLY A 46 -46.97 -4.41 -13.73
CA GLY A 46 -48.16 -3.93 -14.43
C GLY A 46 -48.40 -4.70 -15.74
N ASP A 47 -48.24 -4.01 -16.88
CA ASP A 47 -48.40 -4.57 -18.22
C ASP A 47 -47.06 -5.07 -18.82
N GLU A 48 -45.94 -4.91 -18.11
CA GLU A 48 -44.60 -5.29 -18.57
C GLU A 48 -44.03 -6.48 -17.78
N LEU A 49 -43.19 -7.28 -18.44
CA LEU A 49 -42.42 -8.36 -17.80
C LEU A 49 -40.96 -7.98 -17.73
N ILE A 50 -40.41 -7.92 -16.51
CA ILE A 50 -38.99 -7.70 -16.29
C ILE A 50 -38.30 -9.05 -16.17
N ILE A 51 -37.35 -9.31 -17.06
CA ILE A 51 -36.62 -10.59 -17.13
C ILE A 51 -35.15 -10.36 -16.82
N HIS A 52 -34.67 -11.00 -15.75
CA HIS A 52 -33.27 -10.93 -15.34
C HIS A 52 -32.60 -12.30 -15.51
N LYS A 53 -31.36 -12.33 -16.02
CA LYS A 53 -30.58 -13.58 -16.08
C LYS A 53 -30.17 -13.97 -14.67
N THR A 54 -30.53 -15.17 -14.25
CA THR A 54 -30.15 -15.74 -12.96
C THR A 54 -29.00 -16.68 -13.21
N GLU A 55 -27.81 -16.35 -12.73
CA GLU A 55 -26.69 -17.28 -12.80
C GLU A 55 -26.90 -18.38 -11.77
N LYS A 56 -26.97 -19.63 -12.23
CA LYS A 56 -26.90 -20.78 -11.32
C LYS A 56 -25.50 -20.76 -10.70
N THR A 57 -25.41 -20.54 -9.39
CA THR A 57 -24.16 -20.61 -8.62
C THR A 57 -23.50 -21.99 -8.79
N ALA A 58 -22.62 -22.11 -9.78
CA ALA A 58 -21.42 -22.95 -9.78
C ALA A 58 -20.57 -22.54 -11.00
N SER A 59 -19.74 -21.52 -10.81
CA SER A 59 -18.50 -21.30 -11.59
C SER A 59 -18.65 -21.10 -13.10
N ALA A 60 -18.84 -19.84 -13.52
CA ALA A 60 -18.20 -19.28 -14.72
C ALA A 60 -18.26 -17.75 -14.69
N THR A 61 -17.68 -17.17 -13.64
CA THR A 61 -17.31 -15.75 -13.60
C THR A 61 -16.29 -15.50 -14.72
N GLU A 62 -16.71 -14.86 -15.80
CA GLU A 62 -15.77 -14.13 -16.65
C GLU A 62 -15.00 -13.13 -15.78
N ASN A 63 -13.68 -13.16 -15.92
CA ASN A 63 -12.69 -12.28 -15.33
C ASN A 63 -13.22 -10.89 -14.93
N LEU A 64 -13.45 -10.65 -13.63
CA LEU A 64 -12.87 -9.52 -12.91
C LEU A 64 -12.81 -9.88 -11.40
N GLN A 65 -11.58 -10.13 -10.93
CA GLN A 65 -11.10 -9.63 -9.64
C GLN A 65 -11.71 -10.13 -8.31
N ASP A 66 -12.50 -11.21 -8.27
CA ASP A 66 -13.01 -11.74 -6.99
C ASP A 66 -12.28 -12.99 -6.46
N LYS A 67 -11.07 -13.26 -6.98
CA LYS A 67 -10.02 -13.89 -6.16
C LYS A 67 -9.26 -12.77 -5.48
N ILE A 68 -9.78 -12.29 -4.35
CA ILE A 68 -8.95 -11.53 -3.43
C ILE A 68 -7.90 -12.50 -2.86
N ASN A 69 -6.80 -12.69 -3.58
CA ASN A 69 -5.58 -13.22 -3.01
C ASN A 69 -5.02 -12.10 -2.13
N ILE A 70 -5.46 -12.03 -0.86
CA ILE A 70 -4.77 -11.22 0.13
C ILE A 70 -3.44 -11.92 0.43
N ASN A 71 -2.43 -11.64 -0.38
CA ASN A 71 -1.06 -11.95 0.00
C ASN A 71 -0.67 -10.92 1.07
N ILE A 72 -0.95 -11.24 2.34
CA ILE A 72 -0.39 -10.51 3.47
C ILE A 72 1.09 -10.90 3.52
N VAL A 73 1.90 -10.32 2.64
CA VAL A 73 3.33 -10.26 2.89
C VAL A 73 3.46 -9.23 4.00
N ASN A 74 3.64 -9.70 5.23
CA ASN A 74 4.26 -8.88 6.25
C ASN A 74 5.74 -8.69 5.87
N GLU A 75 5.99 -7.99 4.78
CA GLU A 75 7.25 -7.32 4.58
C GLU A 75 7.25 -6.17 5.58
N ASN A 76 7.67 -6.48 6.80
CA ASN A 76 8.18 -5.49 7.72
C ASN A 76 9.51 -4.98 7.17
N ASN A 77 9.48 -4.37 5.98
CA ASN A 77 10.47 -3.43 5.56
C ASN A 77 10.18 -2.18 6.39
N ASN A 78 10.65 -2.20 7.64
CA ASN A 78 10.88 -0.99 8.40
C ASN A 78 11.99 -0.21 7.71
N THR A 79 11.64 0.39 6.60
CA THR A 79 12.17 1.65 6.13
C THR A 79 10.99 2.59 6.12
N GLN A 80 10.56 2.96 7.32
CA GLN A 80 9.69 4.10 7.58
C GLN A 80 10.35 5.37 7.01
N SER A 81 10.23 5.60 5.70
CA SER A 81 10.37 6.93 5.13
C SER A 81 9.01 7.62 5.24
N VAL A 82 8.64 7.93 6.49
CA VAL A 82 7.62 8.92 6.81
C VAL A 82 8.03 10.21 6.11
N GLY A 83 7.10 10.81 5.36
CA GLY A 83 7.31 12.06 4.63
C GLY A 83 8.07 13.09 5.47
N GLY A 84 9.32 13.30 5.10
CA GLY A 84 10.25 14.14 5.81
C GLY A 84 11.46 14.35 4.92
N TYR A 85 11.90 15.60 4.84
CA TYR A 85 13.07 16.14 4.14
C TYR A 85 14.08 15.05 3.72
N VAL A 86 14.40 14.96 2.43
CA VAL A 86 15.43 14.05 1.89
C VAL A 86 16.71 14.27 2.70
N GLN A 87 16.99 13.40 3.68
CA GLN A 87 18.09 13.59 4.62
C GLN A 87 19.39 13.20 3.92
N HIS A 88 20.06 14.18 3.30
CA HIS A 88 21.41 14.01 2.78
C HIS A 88 22.40 14.01 3.96
N GLY A 89 22.73 12.82 4.46
CA GLY A 89 23.69 12.67 5.57
C GLY A 89 23.96 11.22 5.93
N ARG A 90 25.05 10.98 6.67
CA ARG A 90 25.41 9.64 7.13
C ARG A 90 24.62 9.31 8.39
N VAL A 91 24.02 8.12 8.41
CA VAL A 91 23.37 7.56 9.61
C VAL A 91 24.46 7.11 10.58
N VAL A 92 24.42 7.64 11.80
CA VAL A 92 25.37 7.29 12.85
C VAL A 92 24.62 7.07 14.17
N ASN A 93 25.13 6.17 15.00
CA ASN A 93 24.53 5.92 16.31
C ASN A 93 24.68 7.16 17.22
N LYS A 94 23.57 7.62 17.82
CA LYS A 94 23.49 8.83 18.64
C LYS A 94 24.47 8.80 19.81
N TRP A 95 24.50 7.69 20.53
CA TRP A 95 25.30 7.55 21.74
C TRP A 95 26.80 7.51 21.42
N VAL A 96 27.17 6.77 20.37
CA VAL A 96 28.56 6.71 19.91
C VAL A 96 29.03 8.09 19.45
N TYR A 97 28.20 8.80 18.68
CA TYR A 97 28.53 10.15 18.24
C TYR A 97 28.64 11.13 19.42
N PHE A 98 27.75 11.06 20.41
CA PHE A 98 27.81 11.89 21.61
C PHE A 98 29.09 11.67 22.42
N ILE A 99 29.43 10.41 22.72
CA ILE A 99 30.64 10.06 23.48
C ILE A 99 31.89 10.53 22.73
N LEU A 100 31.93 10.31 21.41
CA LEU A 100 33.04 10.73 20.58
C LEU A 100 33.17 12.26 20.49
N ALA A 101 32.05 12.98 20.44
CA ALA A 101 32.04 14.44 20.47
C ALA A 101 32.43 15.00 21.85
N PHE A 102 32.07 14.33 22.95
CA PHE A 102 32.37 14.77 24.30
C PHE A 102 33.85 14.53 24.68
N PHE A 103 34.35 13.32 24.48
CA PHE A 103 35.72 12.95 24.87
C PHE A 103 36.77 13.32 23.81
N LEU A 104 36.39 13.27 22.53
CA LEU A 104 37.31 13.39 21.39
C LEU A 104 36.92 14.54 20.45
N GLY A 105 36.03 15.42 20.92
CA GLY A 105 35.60 16.63 20.23
C GLY A 105 36.70 17.67 20.09
N TRP A 106 37.59 17.76 21.06
CA TRP A 106 38.72 18.70 21.05
C TRP A 106 39.72 18.41 19.92
N ILE A 107 39.89 17.14 19.52
CA ILE A 107 40.71 16.70 18.37
C ILE A 107 39.90 16.72 17.06
N GLY A 108 38.56 16.77 17.14
CA GLY A 108 37.67 16.74 15.97
C GLY A 108 37.29 15.33 15.48
N ALA A 109 37.49 14.30 16.29
CA ALA A 109 37.29 12.90 15.87
C ALA A 109 35.83 12.56 15.47
N HIS A 110 34.84 13.25 16.03
CA HIS A 110 33.42 13.03 15.72
C HIS A 110 33.06 13.36 14.26
N LYS A 111 33.81 14.23 13.57
CA LYS A 111 33.66 14.50 12.13
C LYS A 111 34.25 13.38 11.25
N PHE A 112 35.27 12.66 11.73
CA PHE A 112 35.80 11.48 11.02
C PHE A 112 34.81 10.32 11.06
N TYR A 113 34.09 10.16 12.18
CA TYR A 113 33.07 9.12 12.32
C TYR A 113 31.86 9.33 11.40
N SER A 114 31.46 10.59 11.13
CA SER A 114 30.40 10.91 10.18
C SER A 114 30.85 10.87 8.70
N GLY A 115 32.09 10.47 8.41
CA GLY A 115 32.61 10.32 7.04
C GLY A 115 33.13 11.59 6.38
N PHE A 116 33.19 12.71 7.11
CA PHE A 116 33.68 13.99 6.61
C PHE A 116 35.14 14.22 7.00
N THR A 117 36.03 13.36 6.48
CA THR A 117 37.47 13.35 6.77
C THR A 117 38.13 14.71 6.51
N GLY A 118 37.72 15.44 5.47
CA GLY A 118 38.26 16.78 5.16
C GLY A 118 37.99 17.82 6.25
N LYS A 119 36.76 17.84 6.80
CA LYS A 119 36.41 18.73 7.93
C LYS A 119 37.09 18.28 9.23
N GLY A 120 37.25 16.97 9.43
CA GLY A 120 37.99 16.42 10.55
C GLY A 120 39.46 16.88 10.58
N ILE A 121 40.14 16.85 9.43
CA ILE A 121 41.54 17.31 9.31
C ILE A 121 41.65 18.82 9.61
N MET A 122 40.72 19.63 9.11
CA MET A 122 40.67 21.07 9.42
C MET A 122 40.53 21.31 10.94
N TYR A 123 39.67 20.56 11.62
CA TYR A 123 39.50 20.66 13.08
C TYR A 123 40.75 20.20 13.85
N LEU A 124 41.48 19.20 13.34
CA LEU A 124 42.72 18.71 13.93
C LEU A 124 43.82 19.77 13.84
N VAL A 125 43.97 20.43 12.68
CA VAL A 125 44.93 21.54 12.50
C VAL A 125 44.57 22.75 13.38
N PHE A 126 43.29 23.00 13.62
CA PHE A 126 42.81 24.06 14.51
C PHE A 126 42.69 23.64 15.99
N SER A 127 42.97 22.38 16.36
CA SER A 127 42.79 21.83 17.71
C SER A 127 43.60 22.60 18.77
N TRP A 128 44.74 23.20 18.38
CA TRP A 128 45.55 24.06 19.24
C TRP A 128 44.85 25.35 19.71
N THR A 129 43.79 25.79 19.03
CA THR A 129 43.06 27.02 19.39
C THR A 129 41.99 26.80 20.47
N ALA A 130 41.73 25.56 20.89
CA ALA A 130 40.63 25.14 21.78
C ALA A 130 39.20 25.48 21.27
N ILE A 131 39.05 26.30 20.22
CA ILE A 131 37.79 26.63 19.55
C ILE A 131 37.04 25.37 19.07
N PRO A 132 37.70 24.34 18.48
CA PRO A 132 37.03 23.09 18.11
C PRO A 132 36.34 22.38 19.28
N GLY A 133 36.90 22.49 20.49
CA GLY A 133 36.33 21.89 21.70
C GLY A 133 35.00 22.55 22.11
N ILE A 134 34.91 23.89 22.01
CA ILE A 134 33.69 24.64 22.33
C ILE A 134 32.57 24.28 21.33
N ILE A 135 32.89 24.22 20.04
CA ILE A 135 31.91 23.84 19.00
C ILE A 135 31.44 22.40 19.20
N ALA A 136 32.34 21.49 19.55
CA ALA A 136 32.00 20.10 19.83
C ALA A 136 31.09 19.96 21.07
N PHE A 137 31.29 20.80 22.09
CA PHE A 137 30.45 20.83 23.28
C PHE A 137 29.00 21.25 22.96
N PHE A 138 28.78 22.33 22.22
CA PHE A 138 27.42 22.68 21.78
C PHE A 138 26.81 21.63 20.86
N THR A 139 27.62 21.05 19.98
CA THR A 139 27.16 19.98 19.07
C THR A 139 26.74 18.72 19.83
N SER A 140 27.44 18.35 20.90
CA SER A 140 27.09 17.19 21.73
C SER A 140 25.76 17.41 22.45
N ILE A 141 25.51 18.62 22.95
CA ILE A 141 24.23 19.01 23.56
C ILE A 141 23.09 18.96 22.54
N ILE A 142 23.27 19.57 21.36
CA ILE A 142 22.26 19.54 20.29
C ILE A 142 21.97 18.09 19.85
N THR A 143 23.01 17.26 19.77
CA THR A 143 22.86 15.85 19.44
C THR A 143 22.07 15.09 20.50
N LEU A 144 22.27 15.41 21.78
CA LEU A 144 21.53 14.82 22.89
C LEU A 144 20.04 15.18 22.83
N LEU A 145 19.72 16.43 22.48
CA LEU A 145 18.35 16.91 22.33
C LEU A 145 17.69 16.49 21.01
N LYS A 146 18.46 16.07 19.99
CA LYS A 146 17.92 15.59 18.73
C LYS A 146 17.16 14.27 18.94
N PRO A 147 15.90 14.14 18.47
CA PRO A 147 15.18 12.88 18.55
C PRO A 147 15.94 11.80 17.76
N ALA A 148 16.16 10.66 18.39
CA ALA A 148 16.78 9.49 17.75
C ALA A 148 15.70 8.65 17.07
N ASP A 149 16.07 7.93 16.02
CA ASP A 149 15.19 6.93 15.43
C ASP A 149 15.02 5.70 16.36
N GLN A 150 14.16 4.76 15.94
CA GLN A 150 13.85 3.53 16.69
C GLN A 150 15.09 2.67 17.02
N ASN A 151 16.18 2.85 16.27
CA ASN A 151 17.44 2.14 16.44
C ASN A 151 18.49 2.98 17.20
N GLY A 152 18.11 4.16 17.70
CA GLY A 152 19.01 5.08 18.40
C GLY A 152 20.00 5.80 17.47
N ASN A 153 19.75 5.83 16.15
CA ASN A 153 20.58 6.53 15.20
C ASN A 153 20.06 7.94 14.90
N ILE A 154 20.98 8.78 14.44
CA ILE A 154 20.72 10.15 13.99
C ILE A 154 21.38 10.35 12.63
N VAL A 155 20.77 11.17 11.78
CA VAL A 155 21.41 11.64 10.56
C VAL A 155 22.27 12.86 10.88
N VAL A 156 23.54 12.80 10.51
CA VAL A 156 24.49 13.90 10.61
C VAL A 156 24.82 14.39 9.21
N THR A 157 24.48 15.65 8.93
CA THR A 157 24.80 16.34 7.69
C THR A 157 26.10 17.13 7.86
N SER A 158 26.85 17.30 6.76
CA SER A 158 28.21 17.85 6.72
C SER A 158 28.33 19.24 7.34
#